data_AF-A0A382AK99-F1
#
_entry.id   AF-A0A382AK99-F1
#
_cell.length_a   1.000
_cell.length_b   1.000
_cell.length_c   1.000
_cell.angle_alpha   90.00
_cell.angle_beta   90.00
_cell.angle_gamma   90.00
#
_symmetry.space_group_name_H-M   'P 1'
#
loop_
_entity.id
_entity.type
_entity.pdbx_description
1 polymer ?
#
loop_
_entity_poly.entity_id
_entity_poly.type
_entity_poly.pdbx_seq_one_letter_code
_entity_poly.pdbx_strand_id
1 'polypeptide(L)'
;MINNAENLTKKVVNSDVKDTLSFGKFGIEKESLRVSESTISRQKHQASMGSPLCHRYITTDFSEAQLEFITPPLIDKKTGLNFLENIHHFVSHQIEDEIIWPFSMPPFIESDTDVPIASYGTSNLALFKTTYRNGLSHRYGRTMQAISGIHFHYSLPKQIWKSSLFTDETAVSKKLRAKIYL
;
A
#
# COMPACT_ATOMS: atom_id res chain seq x y z
N MET A 1 21.51 -29.04 4.12
CA MET A 1 20.08 -28.85 3.75
C MET A 1 19.29 -28.30 4.93
N ILE A 2 18.62 -27.14 4.78
CA ILE A 2 17.69 -26.63 5.80
C ILE A 2 16.44 -27.52 5.79
N ASN A 3 16.49 -28.63 6.53
CA ASN A 3 15.33 -29.52 6.72
C ASN A 3 14.36 -29.01 7.79
N ASN A 4 14.72 -27.95 8.53
CA ASN A 4 13.84 -27.42 9.56
C ASN A 4 13.83 -25.88 9.56
N ALA A 5 12.68 -25.30 9.18
CA ALA A 5 12.42 -23.86 9.21
C ALA A 5 12.33 -23.32 10.65
N GLU A 6 12.11 -24.21 11.64
CA GLU A 6 11.96 -23.93 13.07
C GLU A 6 13.15 -23.20 13.74
N ASN A 7 14.24 -22.95 13.01
CA ASN A 7 15.42 -22.27 13.56
C ASN A 7 16.02 -21.23 12.60
N LEU A 8 15.30 -20.87 11.51
CA LEU A 8 15.83 -19.97 10.48
C LEU A 8 16.09 -18.57 11.04
N THR A 9 15.17 -18.01 11.82
CA THR A 9 15.34 -16.68 12.43
C THR A 9 16.58 -16.63 13.33
N LYS A 10 16.77 -17.64 14.21
CA LYS A 10 17.95 -17.72 15.07
C LYS A 10 19.24 -17.89 14.27
N LYS A 11 19.21 -18.70 13.20
CA LYS A 11 20.36 -18.86 12.30
C LYS A 11 20.72 -17.56 11.59
N VAL A 12 19.74 -16.84 11.07
CA VAL A 12 19.95 -15.54 10.41
C VAL A 12 20.52 -14.52 11.39
N VAL A 13 19.93 -14.39 12.59
CA VAL A 13 20.37 -13.42 13.60
C VAL A 13 21.78 -13.72 14.12
N ASN A 14 22.16 -15.00 14.21
CA ASN A 14 23.47 -15.43 14.72
C ASN A 14 24.52 -15.64 13.61
N SER A 15 24.21 -15.26 12.38
CA SER A 15 25.11 -15.41 11.23
C SER A 15 25.67 -14.07 10.78
N ASP A 16 26.73 -14.15 9.97
CA ASP A 16 27.33 -13.06 9.21
C ASP A 16 26.35 -12.38 8.24
N VAL A 17 25.18 -12.98 7.98
CA VAL A 17 24.20 -12.45 7.03
C VAL A 17 23.14 -11.55 7.67
N LYS A 18 23.15 -11.37 9.00
CA LYS A 18 22.16 -10.54 9.72
C LYS A 18 22.05 -9.14 9.11
N ASP A 19 23.19 -8.49 8.87
CA ASP A 19 23.23 -7.14 8.33
C ASP A 19 22.77 -7.08 6.87
N THR A 20 22.78 -8.23 6.18
CA THR A 20 22.29 -8.32 4.79
C THR A 20 20.81 -7.94 4.72
N LEU A 21 20.01 -8.26 5.74
CA LEU A 21 18.57 -7.92 5.80
C LEU A 21 18.31 -6.41 5.66
N SER A 22 19.25 -5.56 6.07
CA SER A 22 19.11 -4.11 5.93
C SER A 22 19.07 -3.65 4.46
N PHE A 23 19.54 -4.48 3.52
CA PHE A 23 19.50 -4.21 2.08
C PHE A 23 18.21 -4.72 1.40
N GLY A 24 17.25 -5.25 2.16
CA GLY A 24 15.93 -5.58 1.64
C GLY A 24 15.23 -4.33 1.09
N LYS A 25 14.39 -4.51 0.07
CA LYS A 25 13.57 -3.40 -0.41
C LYS A 25 12.29 -3.32 0.40
N PHE A 26 11.88 -2.12 0.76
CA PHE A 26 10.59 -1.84 1.36
C PHE A 26 9.78 -0.88 0.49
N GLY A 27 8.47 -0.87 0.70
CA GLY A 27 7.52 0.09 0.14
C GLY A 27 6.40 0.33 1.13
N ILE A 28 5.76 1.49 1.03
CA ILE A 28 4.64 1.92 1.86
C ILE A 28 3.48 2.27 0.93
N GLU A 29 2.31 1.71 1.23
CA GLU A 29 1.01 2.21 0.76
C GLU A 29 0.32 2.86 1.97
N LYS A 30 -0.22 4.07 1.80
CA LYS A 30 -0.87 4.80 2.89
C LYS A 30 -2.18 5.38 2.41
N GLU A 31 -3.26 4.98 3.06
CA GLU A 31 -4.61 5.40 2.72
C GLU A 31 -5.07 6.53 3.64
N SER A 32 -5.86 7.47 3.13
CA SER A 32 -6.56 8.48 3.94
C SER A 32 -7.74 9.09 3.20
N LEU A 33 -8.78 9.43 3.96
CA LEU A 33 -9.93 10.14 3.43
C LEU A 33 -9.61 11.63 3.24
N ARG A 34 -10.11 12.21 2.14
CA ARG A 34 -10.31 13.65 1.99
C ARG A 34 -11.56 14.03 2.76
N VAL A 35 -11.46 15.05 3.60
CA VAL A 35 -12.53 15.52 4.48
C VAL A 35 -12.70 17.02 4.30
N SER A 36 -13.94 17.47 4.26
CA SER A 36 -14.30 18.90 4.29
C SER A 36 -15.38 19.10 5.34
N GLU A 37 -15.22 20.15 6.16
CA GLU A 37 -16.17 20.49 7.24
C GLU A 37 -16.52 19.29 8.16
N SER A 38 -15.53 18.45 8.48
CA SER A 38 -15.69 17.22 9.29
C SER A 38 -16.50 16.08 8.66
N THR A 39 -16.80 16.16 7.36
CA THR A 39 -17.50 15.11 6.60
C THR A 39 -16.62 14.56 5.47
N ILE A 40 -16.86 13.30 5.08
CA ILE A 40 -16.15 12.71 3.94
C ILE A 40 -16.46 13.52 2.68
N SER A 41 -15.41 13.92 1.96
CA SER A 41 -15.56 14.69 0.75
C SER A 41 -16.38 13.96 -0.31
N ARG A 42 -17.22 14.71 -1.02
CA ARG A 42 -17.90 14.25 -2.23
C ARG A 42 -17.31 14.81 -3.52
N GLN A 43 -16.23 15.58 -3.43
CA GLN A 43 -15.51 16.08 -4.59
C GLN A 43 -14.83 14.93 -5.32
N LYS A 44 -14.72 15.07 -6.64
CA LYS A 44 -13.99 14.10 -7.47
C LYS A 44 -12.49 14.22 -7.23
N HIS A 45 -11.76 13.16 -7.54
CA HIS A 45 -10.30 13.20 -7.64
C HIS A 45 -9.89 14.31 -8.62
N GLN A 46 -9.04 15.21 -8.16
CA GLN A 46 -8.66 16.36 -8.98
C GLN A 46 -7.74 15.97 -10.13
N ALA A 47 -7.98 16.55 -11.30
CA ALA A 47 -7.20 16.29 -12.51
C ALA A 47 -5.72 16.68 -12.37
N SER A 48 -5.40 17.63 -11.48
CA SER A 48 -4.02 18.06 -11.18
C SER A 48 -3.18 16.96 -10.53
N MET A 49 -3.81 15.99 -9.86
CA MET A 49 -3.15 14.80 -9.31
C MET A 49 -2.99 13.67 -10.35
N GLY A 50 -3.50 13.88 -11.57
CA GLY A 50 -3.49 12.91 -12.65
C GLY A 50 -4.70 11.97 -12.63
N SER A 51 -4.57 10.84 -13.33
CA SER A 51 -5.62 9.82 -13.37
C SER A 51 -5.39 8.79 -12.28
N PRO A 52 -6.35 8.55 -11.35
CA PRO A 52 -6.18 7.54 -10.31
C PRO A 52 -6.05 6.12 -10.90
N LEU A 53 -6.51 5.90 -12.14
CA LEU A 53 -6.36 4.62 -12.83
C LEU A 53 -4.92 4.29 -13.21
N CYS A 54 -4.14 5.31 -13.59
CA CYS A 54 -2.84 5.12 -14.25
C CYS A 54 -1.66 5.76 -13.51
N HIS A 55 -1.94 6.63 -12.53
CA HIS A 55 -0.91 7.34 -11.79
C HIS A 55 -0.17 6.38 -10.84
N ARG A 56 1.17 6.45 -10.84
CA ARG A 56 2.03 5.43 -10.19
C ARG A 56 2.11 5.55 -8.67
N TYR A 57 1.78 6.72 -8.13
CA TYR A 57 2.10 7.08 -6.74
C TYR A 57 0.93 7.63 -5.93
N ILE A 58 -0.15 7.99 -6.60
CA ILE A 58 -1.35 8.61 -6.02
C ILE A 58 -2.51 7.96 -6.76
N THR A 59 -3.38 7.29 -6.02
CA THR A 59 -4.60 6.69 -6.56
C THR A 59 -5.72 6.83 -5.52
N THR A 60 -6.83 6.15 -5.74
CA THR A 60 -7.91 5.99 -4.79
C THR A 60 -8.12 4.51 -4.49
N ASP A 61 -8.35 4.18 -3.23
CA ASP A 61 -8.72 2.81 -2.84
C ASP A 61 -10.24 2.61 -3.05
N PHE A 62 -11.02 2.24 -2.04
CA PHE A 62 -12.44 1.93 -2.23
C PHE A 62 -13.25 3.17 -2.62
N SER A 63 -13.04 4.28 -1.91
CA SER A 63 -13.81 5.50 -2.08
C SER A 63 -13.12 6.53 -2.97
N GLU A 64 -13.89 7.32 -3.72
CA GLU A 64 -13.39 8.49 -4.46
C GLU A 64 -12.70 9.50 -3.54
N ALA A 65 -13.12 9.55 -2.27
CA ALA A 65 -12.53 10.39 -1.25
C ALA A 65 -11.29 9.75 -0.59
N GLN A 66 -11.08 8.44 -0.72
CA GLN A 66 -10.03 7.71 -0.02
C GLN A 66 -8.79 7.63 -0.89
N LEU A 67 -7.91 8.61 -0.70
CA LEU A 67 -6.60 8.66 -1.35
C LEU A 67 -5.73 7.50 -0.89
N GLU A 68 -4.92 6.98 -1.80
CA GLU A 68 -3.88 6.00 -1.51
C GLU A 68 -2.55 6.49 -2.09
N PHE A 69 -1.54 6.64 -1.23
CA PHE A 69 -0.20 7.05 -1.60
C PHE A 69 0.71 5.84 -1.65
N ILE A 70 1.38 5.65 -2.79
CA ILE A 70 2.19 4.45 -3.07
C ILE A 70 3.62 4.88 -3.31
N THR A 71 4.54 4.43 -2.44
CA THR A 71 5.98 4.67 -2.63
C THR A 71 6.60 3.64 -3.59
N PRO A 72 7.65 3.98 -4.36
CA PRO A 72 8.42 2.99 -5.08
C PRO A 72 9.17 2.05 -4.11
N PRO A 73 9.56 0.84 -4.55
CA PRO A 73 10.34 -0.08 -3.73
C PRO A 73 11.78 0.42 -3.56
N LEU A 74 12.15 0.79 -2.34
CA LEU A 74 13.42 1.44 -2.00
C LEU A 74 14.21 0.62 -0.98
N ILE A 75 15.54 0.80 -0.95
CA ILE A 75 16.41 0.18 0.07
C ILE A 75 16.56 1.13 1.26
N ASP A 76 16.77 2.42 1.00
CA ASP A 76 16.97 3.42 2.04
C ASP A 76 15.63 3.91 2.64
N LYS A 77 15.49 3.69 3.94
CA LYS A 77 14.28 4.03 4.72
C LYS A 77 13.97 5.52 4.68
N LYS A 78 15.01 6.34 4.82
CA LYS A 78 14.88 7.80 4.85
C LYS A 78 14.37 8.32 3.51
N THR A 79 14.90 7.81 2.41
CA THR A 79 14.44 8.14 1.05
C THR A 79 12.97 7.78 0.85
N GLY A 80 12.52 6.62 1.35
CA GLY A 80 11.10 6.23 1.24
C GLY A 80 10.16 7.10 2.06
N LEU A 81 10.55 7.46 3.29
CA LEU A 81 9.77 8.38 4.12
C LEU A 81 9.73 9.79 3.51
N ASN A 82 10.85 10.31 3.03
CA ASN A 82 10.90 11.60 2.33
C ASN A 82 10.02 11.58 1.06
N PHE A 83 9.98 10.46 0.33
CA PHE A 83 9.13 10.32 -0.85
C PHE A 83 7.63 10.37 -0.47
N LEU A 84 7.25 9.64 0.59
CA LEU A 84 5.89 9.68 1.12
C LEU A 84 5.50 11.08 1.60
N GLU A 85 6.41 11.75 2.32
CA GLU A 85 6.22 13.13 2.78
C GLU A 85 6.02 14.09 1.60
N ASN A 86 6.82 13.98 0.54
CA ASN A 86 6.68 14.83 -0.64
C ASN A 86 5.34 14.62 -1.36
N ILE A 87 4.85 13.38 -1.47
CA ILE A 87 3.51 13.10 -2.01
C ILE A 87 2.45 13.76 -1.14
N HIS A 88 2.58 13.60 0.18
CA HIS A 88 1.69 14.21 1.15
C HIS A 88 1.60 15.73 0.96
N HIS A 89 2.75 16.42 0.93
CA HIS A 89 2.80 17.86 0.68
C HIS A 89 2.18 18.23 -0.66
N PHE A 90 2.54 17.52 -1.73
CA PHE A 90 1.98 17.77 -3.06
C PHE A 90 0.46 17.67 -3.05
N VAL A 91 -0.10 16.59 -2.52
CA VAL A 91 -1.55 16.35 -2.49
C VAL A 91 -2.25 17.37 -1.60
N SER A 92 -1.69 17.71 -0.44
CA SER A 92 -2.23 18.76 0.43
C SER A 92 -2.34 20.12 -0.26
N HIS A 93 -1.48 20.43 -1.24
CA HIS A 93 -1.60 21.65 -2.05
C HIS A 93 -2.57 21.51 -3.22
N GLN A 94 -2.94 20.29 -3.61
CA GLN A 94 -3.93 20.08 -4.67
C GLN A 94 -5.35 20.15 -4.11
N ILE A 95 -5.63 19.52 -2.97
CA ILE A 95 -7.00 19.28 -2.46
C ILE A 95 -7.79 20.51 -1.95
N GLU A 96 -7.41 21.73 -2.34
CA GLU A 96 -8.13 22.99 -2.04
C GLU A 96 -8.42 23.15 -0.54
N ASP A 97 -9.70 23.31 -0.17
CA ASP A 97 -10.17 23.50 1.21
C ASP A 97 -10.34 22.16 1.98
N GLU A 98 -10.05 21.03 1.35
CA GLU A 98 -10.13 19.72 1.98
C GLU A 98 -8.87 19.42 2.78
N ILE A 99 -9.01 18.55 3.78
CA ILE A 99 -7.88 18.04 4.55
C ILE A 99 -7.71 16.54 4.33
N ILE A 100 -6.48 16.06 4.53
CA ILE A 100 -6.19 14.63 4.62
C ILE A 100 -6.51 14.19 6.05
N TRP A 101 -7.51 13.32 6.20
CA TRP A 101 -7.92 12.77 7.49
C TRP A 101 -6.78 11.96 8.12
N PRO A 102 -6.38 12.25 9.38
CA PRO A 102 -5.18 11.65 9.96
C PRO A 102 -5.42 10.31 10.66
N PHE A 103 -6.66 9.87 10.81
CA PHE A 103 -7.01 8.66 11.57
C PHE A 103 -7.44 7.51 10.65
N SER A 104 -7.20 6.27 11.10
CA SER A 104 -7.67 5.08 10.38
C SER A 104 -9.20 4.95 10.38
N MET A 105 -9.84 5.25 11.51
CA MET A 105 -11.30 5.26 11.57
C MET A 105 -11.83 6.51 10.87
N PRO A 106 -12.86 6.39 10.02
CA PRO A 106 -13.43 7.52 9.32
C PRO A 106 -14.03 8.55 10.28
N PRO A 107 -14.27 9.80 9.83
CA PRO A 107 -15.15 10.72 10.53
C PRO A 107 -16.57 10.13 10.61
N PHE A 108 -17.50 10.86 11.22
CA PHE A 108 -18.89 10.43 11.30
C PHE A 108 -19.47 10.12 9.90
N ILE A 109 -20.11 8.95 9.77
CA ILE A 109 -20.81 8.49 8.58
C ILE A 109 -22.26 8.23 9.00
N GLU A 110 -23.20 8.95 8.41
CA GLU A 110 -24.63 8.78 8.68
C GLU A 110 -25.20 7.62 7.84
N SER A 111 -24.77 7.53 6.59
CA SER A 111 -25.23 6.57 5.61
C SER A 111 -24.07 6.02 4.79
N ASP A 112 -24.17 4.78 4.34
CA ASP A 112 -23.21 4.18 3.41
C ASP A 112 -22.99 5.04 2.16
N THR A 113 -24.02 5.76 1.70
CA THR A 113 -23.93 6.65 0.53
C THR A 113 -23.06 7.88 0.74
N ASP A 114 -22.66 8.19 1.98
CA ASP A 114 -21.68 9.23 2.31
C ASP A 114 -20.26 8.84 1.89
N VAL A 115 -20.01 7.55 1.66
CA VAL A 115 -18.75 7.03 1.12
C VAL A 115 -18.91 6.87 -0.40
N PRO A 116 -18.46 7.85 -1.22
CA PRO A 116 -18.59 7.76 -2.68
C PRO A 116 -17.69 6.66 -3.22
N ILE A 117 -18.19 5.79 -4.11
CA ILE A 117 -17.36 4.75 -4.73
C ILE A 117 -16.36 5.38 -5.70
N ALA A 118 -15.12 4.92 -5.68
CA ALA A 118 -14.07 5.40 -6.57
C ALA A 118 -14.42 5.23 -8.06
N SER A 119 -14.14 6.28 -8.84
CA SER A 119 -14.36 6.37 -10.28
C SER A 119 -13.04 6.46 -11.02
N TYR A 120 -12.90 5.67 -12.08
CA TYR A 120 -11.66 5.56 -12.85
C TYR A 120 -11.80 5.97 -14.32
N GLY A 121 -12.95 6.52 -14.71
CA GLY A 121 -13.31 6.83 -16.10
C GLY A 121 -14.13 5.74 -16.79
N THR A 122 -14.08 5.70 -18.12
CA THR A 122 -15.01 4.90 -18.96
C THR A 122 -14.37 3.72 -19.70
N SER A 123 -13.06 3.50 -19.55
CA SER A 123 -12.41 2.33 -20.14
C SER A 123 -12.92 1.03 -19.50
N ASN A 124 -12.82 -0.11 -20.20
CA ASN A 124 -13.26 -1.40 -19.64
C ASN A 124 -12.58 -1.72 -18.30
N LEU A 125 -11.29 -1.38 -18.14
CA LEU A 125 -10.57 -1.56 -16.88
C LEU A 125 -11.10 -0.64 -15.76
N ALA A 126 -11.42 0.62 -16.10
CA ALA A 126 -12.03 1.55 -15.16
C ALA A 126 -13.39 1.06 -14.67
N LEU A 127 -14.26 0.69 -15.62
CA LEU A 127 -15.61 0.18 -15.34
C LEU A 127 -15.55 -1.10 -14.50
N PHE A 128 -14.59 -2.00 -14.78
CA PHE A 128 -14.36 -3.19 -13.98
C PHE A 128 -13.97 -2.85 -12.54
N LYS A 129 -13.01 -1.94 -12.31
CA LYS A 129 -12.58 -1.52 -10.96
C LYS A 129 -13.72 -0.89 -10.16
N THR A 130 -14.55 -0.06 -10.79
CA THR A 130 -15.74 0.54 -10.16
C THR A 130 -16.82 -0.52 -9.89
N THR A 131 -17.05 -1.45 -10.82
CA THR A 131 -18.01 -2.56 -10.63
C THR A 131 -17.61 -3.47 -9.48
N TYR A 132 -16.32 -3.78 -9.37
CA TYR A 132 -15.76 -4.55 -8.26
C TYR A 132 -16.06 -3.88 -6.90
N ARG A 133 -15.85 -2.56 -6.78
CA ARG A 133 -16.17 -1.79 -5.56
C ARG A 133 -17.66 -1.74 -5.26
N ASN A 134 -18.52 -1.65 -6.28
CA ASN A 134 -19.96 -1.83 -6.07
C ASN A 134 -20.26 -3.23 -5.49
N GLY A 135 -19.60 -4.28 -5.99
CA GLY A 135 -19.71 -5.62 -5.43
C GLY A 135 -19.29 -5.71 -3.95
N LEU A 136 -18.19 -5.05 -3.57
CA LEU A 136 -17.75 -4.96 -2.16
C LEU A 136 -18.75 -4.19 -1.31
N SER A 137 -19.28 -3.06 -1.82
CA SER A 137 -20.35 -2.29 -1.17
C SER A 137 -21.56 -3.14 -0.85
N HIS A 138 -22.00 -4.00 -1.77
CA HIS A 138 -23.16 -4.86 -1.54
C HIS A 138 -22.90 -6.00 -0.56
N ARG A 139 -21.64 -6.45 -0.43
CA ARG A 139 -21.28 -7.59 0.43
C ARG A 139 -21.00 -7.18 1.87
N TYR A 140 -20.35 -6.03 2.04
CA TYR A 140 -19.77 -5.64 3.31
C TYR A 140 -20.18 -4.25 3.80
N GLY A 141 -20.96 -3.52 3.01
CA GLY A 141 -21.26 -2.11 3.26
C GLY A 141 -20.08 -1.19 2.91
N ARG A 142 -20.37 0.08 2.68
CA ARG A 142 -19.37 1.10 2.34
C ARG A 142 -18.67 1.66 3.55
N THR A 143 -19.37 1.73 4.69
CA THR A 143 -18.80 2.23 5.95
C THR A 143 -17.56 1.44 6.37
N MET A 144 -17.59 0.11 6.26
CA MET A 144 -16.43 -0.73 6.57
C MET A 144 -15.23 -0.43 5.67
N GLN A 145 -15.49 -0.12 4.39
CA GLN A 145 -14.46 0.13 3.39
C GLN A 145 -13.83 1.53 3.52
N ALA A 146 -14.46 2.45 4.27
CA ALA A 146 -13.91 3.79 4.53
C ALA A 146 -12.81 3.79 5.61
N ILE A 147 -12.55 2.65 6.26
CA ILE A 147 -11.42 2.50 7.18
C ILE A 147 -10.13 2.54 6.37
N SER A 148 -9.19 3.40 6.76
CA SER A 148 -7.91 3.57 6.09
C SER A 148 -6.76 2.94 6.87
N GLY A 149 -5.79 2.38 6.13
CA GLY A 149 -4.61 1.74 6.69
C GLY A 149 -3.27 2.22 6.13
N ILE A 150 -2.22 1.57 6.62
CA ILE A 150 -0.88 1.60 6.04
C ILE A 150 -0.50 0.16 5.73
N HIS A 151 -0.10 -0.10 4.49
CA HIS A 151 0.53 -1.37 4.12
C HIS A 151 2.03 -1.21 4.07
N PHE A 152 2.73 -2.06 4.80
CA PHE A 152 4.18 -2.14 4.78
C PHE A 152 4.63 -3.33 3.94
N HIS A 153 5.27 -3.05 2.82
CA HIS A 153 5.78 -4.06 1.91
C HIS A 153 7.27 -4.23 2.17
N TYR A 154 7.73 -5.48 2.21
CA TYR A 154 9.14 -5.79 2.36
C TYR A 154 9.52 -7.02 1.53
N SER A 155 10.71 -6.98 0.94
CA SER A 155 11.27 -8.08 0.18
C SER A 155 12.70 -8.36 0.63
N LEU A 156 13.01 -9.64 0.76
CA LEU A 156 14.35 -10.07 1.14
C LEU A 156 15.38 -9.67 0.08
N PRO A 157 16.57 -9.19 0.50
CA PRO A 157 17.66 -8.81 -0.39
C PRO A 157 18.12 -10.02 -1.21
N LYS A 158 18.50 -9.80 -2.47
CA LYS A 158 18.94 -10.89 -3.36
C LYS A 158 20.18 -11.63 -2.83
N GLN A 159 21.02 -10.91 -2.08
CA GLN A 159 22.27 -11.37 -1.50
C GLN A 159 22.05 -12.50 -0.50
N ILE A 160 20.91 -12.51 0.21
CA ILE A 160 20.62 -13.54 1.20
C ILE A 160 20.64 -14.94 0.57
N TRP A 161 20.19 -15.06 -0.68
CA TRP A 161 20.09 -16.32 -1.40
C TRP A 161 21.45 -16.90 -1.84
N LYS A 162 22.52 -16.10 -1.78
CA LYS A 162 23.89 -16.52 -2.09
C LYS A 162 24.74 -16.74 -0.84
N SER A 163 24.13 -16.63 0.33
CA SER A 163 24.86 -16.68 1.58
C SER A 163 25.12 -18.11 2.06
N SER A 164 25.97 -18.22 3.09
CA SER A 164 26.27 -19.46 3.81
C SER A 164 25.02 -20.18 4.36
N LEU A 165 23.86 -19.50 4.45
CA LEU A 165 22.60 -20.13 4.83
C LEU A 165 22.01 -21.02 3.72
N PHE A 166 22.36 -20.75 2.46
CA PHE A 166 21.82 -21.42 1.28
C PHE A 166 22.98 -21.97 0.43
N THR A 167 23.70 -22.96 0.98
CA THR A 167 24.95 -23.50 0.43
C THR A 167 24.82 -24.30 -0.86
N ASP A 168 23.62 -24.71 -1.26
CA ASP A 168 23.38 -25.38 -2.55
C ASP A 168 22.88 -24.35 -3.58
N GLU A 169 23.82 -23.71 -4.29
CA GLU A 169 23.53 -22.69 -5.32
C GLU A 169 22.62 -23.23 -6.47
N THR A 170 22.58 -24.55 -6.67
CA THR A 170 21.70 -25.21 -7.65
C THR A 170 20.22 -25.28 -7.20
N ALA A 171 19.89 -24.94 -5.94
CA ALA A 171 18.58 -25.24 -5.37
C ALA A 171 17.86 -24.08 -4.66
N VAL A 172 18.18 -22.80 -4.92
CA VAL A 172 17.26 -21.70 -4.57
C VAL A 172 16.08 -21.66 -5.55
N SER A 173 15.26 -22.70 -5.49
CA SER A 173 14.06 -22.86 -6.30
C SER A 173 13.00 -21.81 -5.91
N LYS A 174 12.10 -21.51 -6.85
CA LYS A 174 10.88 -20.74 -6.57
C LYS A 174 10.10 -21.32 -5.38
N LYS A 175 10.10 -22.65 -5.25
CA LYS A 175 9.49 -23.39 -4.13
C LYS A 175 10.14 -23.08 -2.78
N LEU A 176 11.48 -23.02 -2.73
CA LEU A 176 12.21 -22.65 -1.50
C LEU A 176 11.91 -21.20 -1.10
N ARG A 177 11.95 -20.25 -2.06
CA ARG A 177 11.63 -18.84 -1.77
C ARG A 177 10.20 -18.69 -1.24
N ALA A 178 9.23 -19.35 -1.87
CA ALA A 178 7.85 -19.35 -1.43
C ALA A 178 7.72 -19.88 0.01
N LYS A 179 8.41 -20.98 0.35
CA LYS A 179 8.42 -21.54 1.71
C LYS A 179 8.97 -20.58 2.77
N ILE A 180 9.84 -19.63 2.40
CA ILE A 180 10.42 -18.66 3.35
C ILE A 180 9.50 -17.46 3.59
N TYR A 181 8.64 -17.13 2.63
CA TYR A 181 7.66 -16.05 2.78
C TYR A 181 6.36 -16.50 3.46
N LEU A 182 6.17 -17.81 3.69
CA LEU A 182 5.04 -18.39 4.42
C LEU A 182 5.41 -18.57 5.89
#